data_AF-Q02BX8-F1
#
_entry.id   AF-Q02BX8-F1
#
_cell.length_a   1.000
_cell.length_b   1.000
_cell.length_c   1.000
_cell.angle_alpha   90.00
_cell.angle_beta   90.00
_cell.angle_gamma   90.00
#
_symmetry.space_group_name_H-M   'P 1'
#
loop_
_entity.id
_entity.type
_entity.pdbx_description
1 polymer ?
#
loop_
_entity_poly.entity_id
_entity_poly.type
_entity_poly.pdbx_seq_one_letter_code
_entity_poly.pdbx_strand_id
1 'polypeptide(L)'
;MMQTVQLAITDGEYAAAVHEALCHSCAWHVESVDRPDPTQNCVLVLDQTALERLPLPLANPERIVLIVNKDPQLLARAWDAGIVSVISEADPINTVLLAIMAAGLRVDKFHSHGMASGISPSSGAASAPIPPRNQHSGNKRCKIQ
;
A
#
# COMPACT_ATOMS: atom_id res chain seq x y z
N MET A 1 -17.95 9.06 -1.04
CA MET A 1 -17.42 9.23 0.33
C MET A 1 -16.26 10.22 0.23
N MET A 2 -16.11 11.13 1.19
CA MET A 2 -14.92 11.98 1.27
C MET A 2 -13.78 11.16 1.89
N GLN A 3 -12.63 11.14 1.22
CA GLN A 3 -11.43 10.49 1.72
C GLN A 3 -10.55 11.53 2.45
N THR A 4 -9.92 11.12 3.55
CA THR A 4 -9.04 12.01 4.33
C THR A 4 -7.58 11.72 4.00
N VAL A 5 -6.77 12.77 3.89
CA VAL A 5 -5.33 12.71 3.67
C VAL A 5 -4.64 13.52 4.77
N GLN A 6 -3.69 12.89 5.46
CA GLN A 6 -2.79 13.60 6.38
C GLN A 6 -1.46 13.87 5.68
N LEU A 7 -1.08 15.14 5.61
CA LEU A 7 0.21 15.60 5.09
C LEU A 7 1.14 15.90 6.27
N ALA A 8 2.22 15.16 6.36
CA ALA A 8 3.33 15.43 7.28
C ALA A 8 4.62 15.53 6.46
N ILE A 9 4.86 16.72 5.91
CA ILE A 9 6.02 17.05 5.08
C ILE A 9 6.70 18.29 5.69
N THR A 10 8.02 18.24 5.83
CA THR A 10 8.83 19.29 6.46
C THR A 10 8.97 20.52 5.57
N ASP A 11 9.04 20.34 4.25
CA ASP A 11 9.03 21.44 3.28
C ASP A 11 7.62 22.04 3.18
N GLY A 12 7.45 23.23 3.77
CA GLY A 12 6.17 23.93 3.81
C GLY A 12 5.68 24.42 2.45
N GLU A 13 6.57 24.80 1.52
CA GLU A 13 6.17 25.25 0.19
C GLU A 13 5.65 24.06 -0.62
N TYR A 14 6.38 22.95 -0.56
CA TYR A 14 5.96 21.72 -1.22
C TYR A 14 4.68 21.15 -0.61
N ALA A 15 4.55 21.13 0.72
CA ALA A 15 3.34 20.70 1.42
C ALA A 15 2.12 21.53 1.00
N ALA A 16 2.27 22.86 0.89
CA ALA A 16 1.21 23.74 0.41
C ALA A 16 0.81 23.45 -1.04
N ALA A 17 1.79 23.20 -1.92
CA ALA A 17 1.52 22.85 -3.31
C ALA A 17 0.75 21.51 -3.44
N VAL A 18 1.13 20.49 -2.67
CA VAL A 18 0.39 19.20 -2.63
C VAL A 18 -1.01 19.40 -2.07
N HIS A 19 -1.15 20.18 -1.00
CA HIS A 19 -2.45 20.49 -0.40
C HIS A 19 -3.39 21.18 -1.40
N GLU A 20 -2.93 22.26 -2.04
CA GLU A 20 -3.69 23.00 -3.06
C GLU A 20 -4.10 22.07 -4.20
N ALA A 21 -3.15 21.30 -4.75
CA ALA A 21 -3.41 20.38 -5.84
C ALA A 21 -4.46 19.30 -5.47
N LEU A 22 -4.48 18.82 -4.23
CA LEU A 22 -5.50 17.89 -3.73
C LEU A 22 -6.88 18.56 -3.61
N CYS A 23 -6.94 19.78 -3.08
CA CYS A 23 -8.18 20.55 -2.99
C CYS A 23 -8.82 20.84 -4.36
N HIS A 24 -8.01 20.98 -5.41
CA HIS A 24 -8.48 21.22 -6.78
C HIS A 24 -8.87 19.94 -7.54
N SER A 25 -8.31 18.78 -7.20
CA SER A 25 -8.43 17.57 -8.02
C SER A 25 -9.59 16.65 -7.64
N CYS A 26 -9.93 16.47 -6.37
CA CYS A 26 -11.13 15.72 -5.95
C CYS A 26 -11.66 16.16 -4.56
N ALA A 27 -12.77 15.55 -4.11
CA ALA A 27 -13.35 15.74 -2.78
C ALA A 27 -12.54 15.04 -1.66
N TRP A 28 -11.29 15.51 -1.45
CA TRP A 28 -10.43 15.09 -0.35
C TRP A 28 -10.54 16.07 0.82
N HIS A 29 -10.53 15.55 2.04
CA HIS A 29 -10.24 16.34 3.23
C HIS A 29 -8.75 16.27 3.51
N VAL A 30 -8.05 17.40 3.43
CA VAL A 30 -6.60 17.45 3.60
C VAL A 30 -6.28 18.07 4.95
N GLU A 31 -5.49 17.36 5.76
CA GLU A 31 -5.04 17.79 7.07
C GLU A 31 -3.51 17.90 7.07
N SER A 32 -2.99 19.12 7.20
CA SER A 32 -1.55 19.30 7.46
C SER A 32 -1.28 19.06 8.94
N VAL A 33 -0.51 18.02 9.25
CA VAL A 33 -0.26 17.57 10.62
C VAL A 33 1.24 17.43 10.87
N ASP A 34 1.69 17.82 12.06
CA ASP A 34 3.07 17.54 12.46
C ASP A 34 3.28 16.06 12.79
N ARG A 35 2.30 15.45 13.47
CA ARG A 35 2.35 14.04 13.86
C ARG A 35 1.24 13.23 13.20
N PRO A 36 1.54 12.45 12.14
CA PRO A 36 0.54 11.62 11.47
C PRO A 36 0.06 10.49 12.38
N ASP A 37 -1.22 10.14 12.28
CA ASP A 37 -1.84 9.06 13.07
C ASP A 37 -2.11 7.83 12.18
N PRO A 38 -1.27 6.78 12.25
CA PRO A 38 -1.42 5.59 11.42
C PRO A 38 -2.60 4.70 11.83
N THR A 39 -3.24 4.98 12.97
CA THR A 39 -4.45 4.27 13.39
C THR A 39 -5.69 4.78 12.69
N GLN A 40 -5.62 5.99 12.13
CA GLN A 40 -6.72 6.57 11.41
C GLN A 40 -6.89 5.97 10.03
N ASN A 41 -8.15 6.00 9.62
CA ASN A 41 -8.56 5.48 8.34
C ASN A 41 -8.34 6.49 7.20
N CYS A 42 -7.11 6.96 7.00
CA CYS A 42 -6.75 7.96 5.99
C CYS A 42 -5.59 7.48 5.10
N VAL A 43 -5.26 8.30 4.09
CA VAL A 43 -3.99 8.22 3.36
C VAL A 43 -2.96 9.06 4.13
N LEU A 44 -1.74 8.56 4.25
CA LEU A 44 -0.64 9.26 4.92
C LEU A 44 0.37 9.69 3.87
N VAL A 45 0.61 10.99 3.73
CA VAL A 45 1.64 11.54 2.84
C VAL A 45 2.77 12.06 3.69
N LEU A 46 3.91 11.39 3.63
CA LEU A 46 5.01 11.53 4.57
C LEU A 46 6.30 11.86 3.84
N ASP A 47 7.15 12.66 4.46
CA ASP A 47 8.57 12.68 4.12
C ASP A 47 9.38 11.70 4.99
N GLN A 48 10.69 11.65 4.78
CA GLN A 48 11.59 10.80 5.57
C GLN A 48 11.47 11.08 7.08
N THR A 49 11.49 12.36 7.47
CA THR A 49 11.45 12.79 8.87
C THR A 49 10.15 12.37 9.56
N ALA A 50 9.02 12.49 8.87
CA ALA A 50 7.73 12.05 9.37
C ALA A 50 7.62 10.53 9.46
N LEU A 51 8.19 9.79 8.50
CA LEU A 51 8.23 8.33 8.54
C LEU A 51 9.03 7.80 9.74
N GLU A 52 10.18 8.40 10.06
CA GLU A 52 11.02 8.01 11.20
C GLU A 52 10.33 8.20 12.55
N ARG A 53 9.29 9.06 12.62
CA ARG A 53 8.48 9.28 13.83
C ARG A 53 7.36 8.26 14.02
N LEU A 54 7.08 7.44 13.01
CA LEU A 54 6.03 6.42 13.10
C LEU A 54 6.50 5.19 13.87
N PRO A 55 5.60 4.55 14.66
CA PRO A 55 5.92 3.31 15.34
C PRO A 55 6.10 2.17 14.31
N LEU A 56 7.15 1.37 14.50
CA LEU A 56 7.38 0.14 13.76
C LEU A 56 6.93 -1.09 14.59
N PRO A 57 6.36 -2.13 13.95
CA PRO A 57 6.05 -2.24 12.52
C PRO A 57 4.86 -1.37 12.10
N LEU A 58 4.87 -0.92 10.84
CA LEU A 58 3.77 -0.14 10.26
C LEU A 58 2.52 -1.02 10.14
N ALA A 59 1.39 -0.54 10.65
CA ALA A 59 0.15 -1.31 10.66
C ALA A 59 -0.43 -1.51 9.25
N ASN A 60 -0.39 -0.47 8.41
CA ASN A 60 -0.97 -0.47 7.06
C ASN A 60 -0.06 0.32 6.09
N PRO A 61 1.13 -0.19 5.76
CA PRO A 61 2.14 0.53 4.99
C PRO A 61 1.70 0.86 3.56
N GLU A 62 0.74 0.13 3.01
CA GLU A 62 0.20 0.36 1.67
C GLU A 62 -0.59 1.67 1.53
N ARG A 63 -1.00 2.26 2.65
CA ARG A 63 -1.75 3.53 2.73
C ARG A 63 -0.82 4.75 2.79
N ILE A 64 0.49 4.49 2.92
CA ILE A 64 1.52 5.52 3.00
C ILE A 64 2.00 5.84 1.59
N VAL A 65 2.10 7.14 1.32
CA VAL A 65 2.82 7.72 0.19
C VAL A 65 4.05 8.41 0.76
N LEU A 66 5.21 7.87 0.47
CA LEU A 66 6.48 8.40 0.94
C LEU A 66 7.10 9.29 -0.13
N ILE A 67 7.43 10.53 0.24
CA ILE A 67 8.09 11.53 -0.61
C ILE A 67 9.53 11.67 -0.12
N VAL A 68 10.49 11.26 -0.95
CA VAL A 68 11.90 11.21 -0.57
C VAL A 68 12.81 11.54 -1.73
N ASN A 69 14.04 11.96 -1.42
CA ASN A 69 15.10 11.95 -2.41
C ASN A 69 15.40 10.53 -2.90
N LYS A 70 15.81 10.38 -4.16
CA LYS A 70 16.11 9.07 -4.81
C LYS A 70 17.43 8.47 -4.29
N ASP A 71 17.56 8.34 -2.97
CA ASP A 71 18.65 7.62 -2.32
C ASP A 71 18.31 6.11 -2.27
N PRO A 72 19.14 5.23 -2.86
CA PRO A 72 18.95 3.79 -2.81
C PRO A 72 18.74 3.23 -1.39
N GLN A 73 19.37 3.81 -0.36
CA GLN A 73 19.20 3.32 1.01
C GLN A 73 17.80 3.62 1.56
N LEU A 74 17.25 4.81 1.26
CA LEU A 74 15.90 5.17 1.66
C LEU A 74 14.86 4.33 0.94
N LEU A 75 15.06 4.08 -0.36
CA LEU A 75 14.17 3.21 -1.13
C LEU A 75 14.14 1.78 -0.58
N ALA A 76 15.32 1.23 -0.23
CA ALA A 76 15.41 -0.08 0.40
C ALA A 76 14.68 -0.14 1.74
N ARG A 77 14.85 0.88 2.60
CA ARG A 77 14.14 0.97 3.89
C ARG A 77 12.62 1.07 3.71
N ALA A 78 12.15 1.87 2.76
CA ALA A 78 10.73 1.99 2.47
C ALA A 78 10.14 0.65 2.01
N TRP A 79 10.87 -0.06 1.14
CA TRP A 79 10.51 -1.40 0.70
C TRP A 79 10.46 -2.41 1.85
N ASP A 80 11.48 -2.44 2.70
CA ASP A 80 11.54 -3.32 3.87
C ASP A 80 10.42 -3.03 4.87
N ALA A 81 9.99 -1.76 4.97
CA ALA A 81 8.84 -1.35 5.77
C ALA A 81 7.47 -1.68 5.11
N GLY A 82 7.46 -2.24 3.90
CA GLY A 82 6.26 -2.62 3.16
C GLY A 82 5.57 -1.48 2.41
N ILE A 83 6.22 -0.32 2.28
CA ILE A 83 5.66 0.85 1.59
C ILE A 83 5.74 0.62 0.09
N VAL A 84 4.58 0.59 -0.56
CA VAL A 84 4.45 0.32 -2.01
C VAL A 84 4.35 1.57 -2.87
N SER A 85 4.34 2.75 -2.25
CA SER A 85 4.20 4.04 -2.93
C SER A 85 5.28 5.00 -2.46
N VAL A 86 6.38 5.04 -3.22
CA VAL A 86 7.52 5.92 -2.96
C VAL A 86 7.73 6.82 -4.17
N ILE A 87 7.82 8.12 -3.94
CA ILE A 87 7.88 9.16 -4.96
C ILE A 87 9.03 10.08 -4.64
N SER A 88 9.61 10.68 -5.67
CA SER A 88 10.61 11.71 -5.49
C SER A 88 10.03 13.10 -5.33
N GLU A 89 10.67 13.91 -4.50
CA GLU A 89 10.43 15.36 -4.43
C GLU A 89 10.53 16.04 -5.80
N ALA A 90 11.38 15.52 -6.70
CA ALA A 90 11.56 16.03 -8.06
C ALA A 90 10.49 15.55 -9.06
N ASP A 91 9.63 14.61 -8.68
CA ASP A 91 8.59 14.13 -9.58
C ASP A 91 7.47 15.17 -9.71
N PRO A 92 6.81 15.27 -10.89
CA PRO A 92 5.73 16.24 -11.10
C PRO A 92 4.58 16.07 -10.10
N ILE A 93 3.93 17.17 -9.73
CA ILE A 93 2.82 17.18 -8.77
C ILE A 93 1.69 16.20 -9.15
N ASN A 94 1.42 16.02 -10.44
CA ASN A 94 0.42 15.08 -10.94
C ASN A 94 0.77 13.62 -10.61
N THR A 95 2.06 13.26 -10.58
CA THR A 95 2.53 11.94 -10.17
C THR A 95 2.26 11.72 -8.68
N VAL A 96 2.47 12.75 -7.87
CA VAL A 96 2.18 12.74 -6.42
C VAL A 96 0.69 12.52 -6.19
N LEU A 97 -0.17 13.30 -6.88
CA LEU A 97 -1.62 13.12 -6.81
C LEU A 97 -2.07 11.72 -7.21
N LEU A 98 -1.52 11.17 -8.31
CA LEU A 98 -1.86 9.82 -8.76
C LEU A 98 -1.52 8.76 -7.73
N ALA A 99 -0.38 8.87 -7.07
CA ALA A 99 0.02 7.96 -6.01
C ALA A 99 -0.84 8.09 -4.75
N ILE A 100 -1.24 9.32 -4.38
CA ILE A 100 -2.19 9.56 -3.27
C ILE A 100 -3.55 8.94 -3.58
N MET A 101 -4.06 9.12 -4.79
CA MET A 101 -5.30 8.46 -5.23
C MET A 101 -5.17 6.94 -5.21
N ALA A 102 -4.05 6.40 -5.70
CA ALA A 102 -3.80 4.96 -5.68
C ALA A 102 -3.74 4.41 -4.24
N ALA A 103 -3.18 5.16 -3.30
CA ALA A 103 -3.21 4.83 -1.88
C ALA A 103 -4.63 4.86 -1.32
N GLY A 104 -5.43 5.88 -1.65
CA GLY A 104 -6.84 5.96 -1.25
C GLY A 104 -7.70 4.82 -1.77
N LEU A 105 -7.44 4.30 -2.97
CA LEU A 105 -8.12 3.11 -3.49
C LEU A 105 -7.78 1.84 -2.68
N ARG A 106 -6.56 1.76 -2.13
CA ARG A 106 -6.18 0.67 -1.23
C ARG A 106 -6.88 0.80 0.11
N VAL A 107 -6.97 2.02 0.66
CA VAL A 107 -7.77 2.33 1.86
C VAL A 107 -9.19 1.78 1.76
N ASP A 108 -9.93 2.13 0.71
CA ASP A 108 -11.35 1.73 0.56
C ASP A 108 -11.53 0.21 0.42
N LYS A 109 -10.57 -0.48 -0.18
CA LYS A 109 -10.60 -1.95 -0.32
C LYS A 109 -10.57 -2.64 1.05
N PHE A 110 -9.83 -2.12 2.02
CA PHE A 110 -9.80 -2.67 3.38
C PHE A 110 -11.09 -2.40 4.16
N HIS A 111 -11.77 -1.26 3.95
CA HIS A 111 -13.10 -1.00 4.55
C HIS A 111 -14.16 -1.96 4.03
N SER A 112 -14.11 -2.23 2.72
CA SER A 112 -15.08 -3.09 2.06
C SER A 112 -14.97 -4.54 2.51
N HIS A 113 -13.77 -4.99 2.90
CA HIS A 113 -13.57 -6.34 3.43
C HIS A 113 -13.98 -6.51 4.90
N GLY A 114 -13.99 -5.44 5.69
CA GLY A 114 -14.49 -5.45 7.08
C GLY A 114 -16.01 -5.60 7.20
N MET A 115 -16.77 -5.27 6.14
CA MET A 115 -18.23 -5.39 6.11
C MET A 115 -18.73 -6.65 5.38
N ALA A 116 -17.86 -7.37 4.68
CA ALA A 116 -18.20 -8.56 3.91
C ALA A 116 -17.28 -9.75 4.22
N SER A 117 -17.38 -10.26 5.45
CA SER A 117 -17.11 -11.68 5.72
C SER A 117 -17.87 -12.12 6.95
N GLY A 118 -19.20 -12.09 6.85
CA GLY A 118 -20.02 -13.10 7.50
C GLY A 118 -19.75 -14.43 6.81
N ILE A 119 -18.62 -15.08 7.15
CA ILE A 119 -18.41 -16.47 6.79
C ILE A 119 -19.40 -17.23 7.68
N SER A 120 -20.56 -17.59 7.15
CA SER A 120 -21.40 -18.61 7.77
C SER A 120 -20.53 -19.84 8.04
N PRO A 121 -20.51 -20.40 9.27
CA PRO A 121 -19.87 -21.67 9.48
C PRO A 121 -20.78 -22.72 8.81
N SER A 122 -20.49 -23.08 7.57
CA SER A 122 -20.98 -24.31 6.97
C SER A 122 -20.31 -25.47 7.71
N SER A 123 -20.94 -25.87 8.81
CA SER A 123 -20.73 -27.19 9.41
C SER A 123 -21.08 -28.25 8.36
N GLY A 124 -20.13 -29.14 8.06
CA GLY A 124 -20.44 -30.47 7.52
C GLY A 124 -19.80 -30.85 6.19
N ALA A 125 -18.77 -31.69 6.29
CA ALA A 125 -18.48 -32.84 5.43
C ALA A 125 -18.11 -32.62 3.95
N ALA A 126 -16.83 -32.79 3.64
CA ALA A 126 -16.28 -34.04 3.11
C ALA A 126 -14.89 -33.79 2.53
N SER A 127 -13.87 -34.48 3.06
CA SER A 127 -12.54 -34.52 2.46
C SER A 127 -12.62 -35.05 1.03
N ALA A 128 -12.13 -34.28 0.06
CA ALA A 128 -11.94 -34.77 -1.30
C ALA A 128 -10.81 -35.83 -1.30
N PRO A 129 -11.00 -37.01 -1.93
CA PRO A 129 -9.95 -38.02 -2.02
C PRO A 129 -8.83 -37.56 -2.96
N ILE A 130 -7.59 -37.69 -2.51
CA ILE A 130 -6.39 -37.47 -3.33
C ILE A 130 -6.29 -38.61 -4.36
N PRO A 131 -6.15 -38.33 -5.66
CA PRO A 131 -5.98 -39.39 -6.65
C PRO A 131 -4.57 -40.01 -6.53
N PRO A 132 -4.41 -41.34 -6.72
CA PRO A 132 -3.12 -41.99 -6.61
C PRO A 132 -2.19 -41.55 -7.74
N ARG A 133 -0.95 -41.24 -7.34
CA ARG A 133 0.18 -40.85 -8.19
C ARG A 133 0.64 -42.07 -9.01
N ASN A 134 0.30 -42.11 -10.30
CA ASN A 134 0.85 -43.11 -11.23
C ASN A 134 2.37 -42.91 -11.35
N GLN A 135 3.13 -43.80 -10.70
CA GLN A 135 4.55 -43.99 -10.94
C GLN A 135 4.73 -44.65 -12.30
N HIS A 136 4.99 -43.87 -13.35
CA HIS A 136 5.55 -44.41 -14.58
C HIS A 136 7.04 -44.70 -14.39
N SER A 137 7.33 -45.85 -13.80
CA SER A 137 8.60 -46.55 -13.96
C SER A 137 8.53 -47.32 -15.28
N GLY A 138 9.18 -46.80 -16.32
CA GLY A 138 9.21 -47.40 -17.65
C GLY A 138 10.63 -47.40 -18.20
N ASN A 139 11.33 -48.50 -17.98
CA ASN A 139 12.69 -48.74 -18.43
C ASN A 139 12.83 -48.78 -19.96
N LYS A 140 14.00 -48.30 -20.39
CA LYS A 140 14.69 -48.40 -21.69
C LYS A 140 14.29 -49.59 -22.59
N ARG A 141 14.13 -49.34 -23.90
CA ARG A 141 14.67 -50.24 -24.95
C ARG A 141 14.86 -49.53 -26.30
N CYS A 142 16.11 -49.35 -26.71
CA CYS A 142 16.50 -49.10 -28.10
C CYS A 142 16.07 -50.28 -28.99
N LYS A 143 15.58 -49.99 -30.20
CA LYS A 143 15.77 -50.92 -31.32
C LYS A 143 15.93 -50.16 -32.64
N ILE A 144 16.92 -50.67 -33.36
CA ILE A 144 17.54 -50.20 -34.59
C ILE A 144 16.63 -50.56 -35.77
N GLN A 145 16.49 -49.67 -36.75
CA GLN A 145 16.48 -50.05 -38.17
C GLN A 145 16.85 -48.85 -39.04
#